data_AF-A0A558FHW7-F1
#
_entry.id   AF-A0A558FHW7-F1
#
_cell.length_a   1.000
_cell.length_b   1.000
_cell.length_c   1.000
_cell.angle_alpha   90.00
_cell.angle_beta   90.00
_cell.angle_gamma   90.00
#
_symmetry.space_group_name_H-M   'P 1'
#
loop_
_entity.id
_entity.type
_entity.pdbx_description
1 polymer ?
#
loop_
_entity_poly.entity_id
_entity_poly.type
_entity_poly.pdbx_seq_one_letter_code
_entity_poly.pdbx_strand_id
1 'polypeptide(L)'
;LDVSVTTVSNHLRDLEDEGIIEGYTPRVDYDALGYDVTAVMHLKVEGSALAEVTELLADEPQMVSVYEVTGDYDVLAVGKFKNTDDMNRQIKALLSEAPIRESNTSVVLNAVSENEQFDLGDDDA
;
A
#
# COMPACT_ATOMS: atom_id res chain seq x y z
N LEU A 1 -7.07 2.58 -31.98
CA LEU A 1 -7.48 4.00 -31.87
C LEU A 1 -7.10 4.73 -33.15
N ASP A 2 -8.08 5.34 -33.83
CA ASP A 2 -7.86 6.15 -35.04
C ASP A 2 -7.97 7.64 -34.70
N VAL A 3 -7.02 8.14 -33.88
CA VAL A 3 -6.98 9.54 -33.44
C VAL A 3 -5.54 10.07 -33.43
N SER A 4 -5.40 11.40 -33.50
CA SER A 4 -4.10 12.06 -33.53
C SER A 4 -3.39 12.02 -32.16
N VAL A 5 -2.06 12.12 -32.17
CA VAL A 5 -1.25 12.23 -30.94
C VAL A 5 -1.73 13.40 -30.07
N THR A 6 -2.03 14.55 -30.68
CA THR A 6 -2.55 15.73 -29.98
C THR A 6 -3.88 15.46 -29.29
N THR A 7 -4.76 14.68 -29.92
CA THR A 7 -6.05 14.28 -29.33
C THR A 7 -5.84 13.44 -28.06
N VAL A 8 -4.94 12.45 -28.13
CA VAL A 8 -4.60 11.62 -26.96
C VAL A 8 -3.95 12.45 -25.85
N SER A 9 -3.01 13.34 -26.19
CA SER A 9 -2.34 14.18 -25.18
C SER A 9 -3.28 15.17 -24.52
N ASN A 10 -4.27 15.72 -25.23
CA ASN A 10 -5.27 16.59 -24.62
C ASN A 10 -6.18 15.80 -23.68
N HIS A 11 -6.64 14.62 -24.11
CA HIS A 11 -7.49 13.78 -23.26
C HIS A 11 -6.80 13.35 -21.96
N LEU A 12 -5.52 12.96 -22.01
CA LEU A 12 -4.75 12.67 -20.80
C LEU A 12 -4.68 13.87 -19.84
N ARG A 13 -4.49 15.09 -20.37
CA ARG A 13 -4.50 16.30 -19.54
C ARG A 13 -5.86 16.57 -18.93
N ASP A 14 -6.94 16.36 -19.70
CA ASP A 14 -8.29 16.51 -19.18
C ASP A 14 -8.53 15.53 -18.01
N LEU A 15 -8.08 14.27 -18.12
CA LEU A 15 -8.16 13.29 -17.04
C LEU A 15 -7.29 13.63 -15.82
N GLU A 16 -6.13 14.23 -16.04
CA GLU A 16 -5.26 14.76 -14.97
C GLU A 16 -5.93 15.95 -14.26
N ASP A 17 -6.48 16.90 -15.02
CA ASP A 17 -7.17 18.10 -14.51
C ASP A 17 -8.46 17.74 -13.74
N GLU A 18 -9.15 16.67 -14.16
CA GLU A 18 -10.32 16.10 -13.47
C GLU A 18 -9.93 15.27 -12.23
N GLY A 19 -8.66 14.96 -12.02
CA GLY A 19 -8.16 14.14 -10.90
C GLY A 19 -8.44 12.64 -11.05
N ILE A 20 -8.83 12.20 -12.25
CA ILE A 20 -8.99 10.77 -12.57
C ILE A 20 -7.61 10.10 -12.69
N ILE A 21 -6.65 10.80 -13.30
CA ILE A 21 -5.23 10.42 -13.27
C ILE A 21 -4.56 11.25 -12.18
N GLU A 22 -4.28 10.63 -11.04
CA GLU A 22 -3.61 11.27 -9.92
C GLU A 22 -2.09 11.42 -10.15
N GLY A 23 -1.52 10.63 -11.06
CA GLY A 23 -0.12 10.72 -11.45
C GLY A 23 0.41 9.49 -12.16
N TYR A 24 1.73 9.48 -12.38
CA TYR A 24 2.45 8.39 -13.02
C TYR A 24 3.55 7.87 -12.10
N THR A 25 3.55 6.57 -11.85
CA THR A 25 4.55 5.91 -11.01
C THR A 25 5.15 4.70 -11.73
N PRO A 26 6.46 4.42 -11.59
CA PRO A 26 7.03 3.18 -12.09
C PRO A 26 6.47 1.98 -11.32
N ARG A 27 6.24 0.87 -12.03
CA ARG A 27 6.07 -0.44 -11.38
C ARG A 27 7.44 -0.94 -10.94
N VAL A 28 7.59 -1.16 -9.63
CA VAL A 28 8.87 -1.57 -9.02
C VAL A 28 8.85 -3.06 -8.73
N ASP A 29 9.89 -3.77 -9.19
CA ASP A 29 10.18 -5.14 -8.79
C ASP A 29 11.02 -5.12 -7.50
N TYR A 30 10.36 -5.34 -6.37
CA TYR A 30 11.00 -5.32 -5.05
C TYR A 30 11.88 -6.54 -4.80
N ASP A 31 11.55 -7.69 -5.38
CA ASP A 31 12.37 -8.91 -5.28
C ASP A 31 13.73 -8.69 -5.97
N ALA A 32 13.73 -8.06 -7.15
CA ALA A 32 14.96 -7.68 -7.85
C ALA A 32 15.83 -6.68 -7.08
N LEU A 33 15.25 -5.94 -6.13
CA LEU A 33 15.94 -5.02 -5.22
C LEU A 33 16.36 -5.67 -3.89
N GLY A 34 16.08 -6.98 -3.72
CA GLY A 34 16.43 -7.77 -2.55
C GLY A 34 15.46 -7.62 -1.37
N TYR A 35 14.20 -7.30 -1.63
CA TYR A 35 13.12 -7.26 -0.65
C TYR A 35 12.32 -8.57 -0.69
N ASP A 36 12.92 -9.64 -0.17
CA ASP A 36 12.39 -11.01 -0.30
C ASP A 36 11.20 -11.32 0.63
N VAL A 37 10.78 -10.37 1.46
CA VAL A 37 9.73 -10.57 2.47
C VAL A 37 8.66 -9.51 2.36
N THR A 38 7.42 -9.93 2.13
CA THR A 38 6.24 -9.10 2.31
C THR A 38 5.52 -9.52 3.59
N ALA A 39 5.18 -8.56 4.45
CA ALA A 39 4.43 -8.81 5.67
C ALA A 39 3.10 -8.07 5.64
N VAL A 40 2.04 -8.74 6.07
CA VAL A 40 0.71 -8.17 6.28
C VAL A 40 0.48 -8.09 7.79
N MET A 41 0.28 -6.89 8.30
CA MET A 41 0.08 -6.60 9.71
C MET A 41 -1.38 -6.23 9.94
N HIS A 42 -2.01 -6.88 10.91
CA HIS A 42 -3.31 -6.50 11.44
C HIS A 42 -3.09 -5.97 12.86
N LEU A 43 -3.49 -4.73 13.10
CA LEU A 43 -3.24 -4.03 14.36
C LEU A 43 -4.56 -3.63 14.99
N LYS A 44 -4.70 -3.93 16.27
CA LYS A 44 -5.76 -3.41 17.13
C LYS A 44 -5.14 -2.33 17.99
N VAL A 45 -5.70 -1.13 17.91
CA VAL A 45 -5.16 0.07 18.54
C VAL A 45 -6.11 0.57 19.61
N GLU A 46 -5.62 1.41 20.51
CA GLU A 46 -6.54 2.17 21.35
C GLU A 46 -7.27 3.19 20.49
N GLY A 47 -8.60 3.34 20.66
CA GLY A 47 -9.39 4.22 19.78
C GLY A 47 -8.90 5.68 19.73
N SER A 48 -8.26 6.17 20.81
CA SER A 48 -7.65 7.51 20.84
C SER A 48 -6.32 7.60 20.09
N ALA A 49 -5.68 6.47 19.80
CA ALA A 49 -4.35 6.38 19.19
C ALA A 49 -4.39 5.97 17.69
N LEU A 50 -5.58 5.77 17.12
CA LEU A 50 -5.72 5.32 15.73
C LEU A 50 -5.00 6.25 14.75
N ALA A 51 -5.26 7.56 14.83
CA ALA A 51 -4.63 8.55 13.95
C ALA A 51 -3.10 8.60 14.11
N GLU A 52 -2.60 8.51 15.34
CA GLU A 52 -1.16 8.49 15.62
C GLU A 52 -0.50 7.23 15.02
N VAL A 53 -1.15 6.07 15.15
CA VAL A 53 -0.64 4.80 14.61
C VAL A 53 -0.64 4.83 13.08
N THR A 54 -1.69 5.33 12.44
CA THR A 54 -1.77 5.38 10.98
C THR A 54 -0.80 6.40 10.39
N GLU A 55 -0.59 7.55 11.03
CA GLU A 55 0.44 8.53 10.66
C GLU A 55 1.85 7.92 10.78
N LEU A 56 2.17 7.25 11.89
CA LEU A 56 3.46 6.57 12.08
C LEU A 56 3.70 5.53 10.97
N LEU A 57 2.70 4.71 10.66
CA LEU A 57 2.81 3.70 9.60
C LEU A 57 2.93 4.33 8.21
N ALA A 58 2.29 5.45 7.95
CA ALA A 58 2.36 6.15 6.66
C ALA A 58 3.73 6.80 6.42
N ASP A 59 4.40 7.24 7.49
CA ASP A 59 5.75 7.82 7.41
C ASP A 59 6.85 6.77 7.24
N GLU A 60 6.55 5.48 7.45
CA GLU A 60 7.51 4.39 7.31
C GLU A 60 7.71 4.00 5.84
N PRO A 61 8.91 4.19 5.26
CA PRO A 61 9.14 3.98 3.82
C PRO A 61 8.91 2.54 3.33
N GLN A 62 8.91 1.59 4.25
CA GLN A 62 8.70 0.17 3.95
C GLN A 62 7.23 -0.22 3.93
N MET A 63 6.34 0.62 4.46
CA MET A 63 4.89 0.42 4.39
C MET A 63 4.38 0.88 3.03
N VAL A 64 3.98 -0.07 2.20
CA VAL A 64 3.47 0.19 0.85
C VAL A 64 1.96 0.38 0.83
N SER A 65 1.26 -0.02 1.89
CA SER A 65 -0.17 0.21 2.05
C SER A 65 -0.53 0.24 3.53
N VAL A 66 -1.38 1.18 3.90
CA VAL A 66 -1.93 1.31 5.26
C VAL A 66 -3.41 1.65 5.12
N TYR A 67 -4.27 0.88 5.76
CA TYR A 67 -5.71 1.02 5.69
C TYR A 67 -6.30 1.07 7.10
N GLU A 68 -7.19 2.01 7.33
CA GLU A 68 -8.18 1.89 8.40
C GLU A 68 -9.27 0.94 7.93
N VAL A 69 -9.55 -0.10 8.73
CA VAL A 69 -10.48 -1.17 8.36
C VAL A 69 -11.55 -1.35 9.42
N THR A 70 -12.69 -1.85 9.00
CA THR A 70 -13.74 -2.31 9.92
C THR A 70 -13.56 -3.81 10.16
N GLY A 71 -13.77 -4.26 11.40
CA GLY A 71 -13.68 -5.67 11.75
C GLY A 71 -13.03 -5.90 13.11
N ASP A 72 -12.32 -7.02 13.23
CA ASP A 72 -11.65 -7.40 14.47
C ASP A 72 -10.36 -6.61 14.75
N TYR A 73 -9.84 -5.93 13.72
CA TYR A 73 -8.67 -5.06 13.79
C TYR A 73 -9.06 -3.68 13.25
N ASP A 74 -8.30 -2.67 13.66
CA ASP A 74 -8.57 -1.28 13.30
C ASP A 74 -7.70 -0.83 12.10
N VAL A 75 -6.50 -1.41 11.98
CA VAL A 75 -5.53 -1.09 10.91
C VAL A 75 -5.02 -2.34 10.23
N LEU A 76 -4.93 -2.30 8.90
CA LEU A 76 -4.19 -3.26 8.08
C LEU A 76 -3.04 -2.54 7.38
N ALA A 77 -1.82 -3.03 7.54
CA ALA A 77 -0.66 -2.49 6.85
C ALA A 77 0.11 -3.57 6.10
N VAL A 78 0.64 -3.24 4.93
CA VAL A 78 1.48 -4.12 4.10
C VAL A 78 2.86 -3.50 3.99
N GLY A 79 3.88 -4.27 4.34
CA GLY A 79 5.27 -3.83 4.30
C GLY A 79 6.18 -4.74 3.48
N LYS A 80 7.22 -4.17 2.86
CA LYS A 80 8.27 -4.88 2.12
C LYS A 80 9.59 -4.81 2.89
N PHE A 81 10.25 -5.95 3.09
CA PHE A 81 11.46 -6.10 3.91
C PHE A 81 12.51 -6.96 3.21
N LYS A 82 13.78 -6.75 3.54
CA LYS A 82 14.89 -7.51 2.93
C LYS A 82 14.91 -8.98 3.32
N ASN A 83 14.55 -9.27 4.56
CA ASN A 83 14.48 -10.62 5.10
C ASN A 83 13.68 -10.61 6.41
N THR A 84 13.45 -11.79 6.98
CA THR A 84 12.65 -11.96 8.20
C THR A 84 13.28 -11.31 9.44
N ASP A 85 14.61 -11.22 9.51
CA ASP A 85 15.29 -10.56 10.63
C ASP A 85 15.11 -9.04 10.58
N ASP A 86 15.24 -8.47 9.37
CA ASP A 86 14.99 -7.06 9.11
C ASP A 86 13.53 -6.68 9.40
N MET A 87 12.58 -7.50 8.93
CA MET A 87 11.17 -7.39 9.24
C MET A 87 10.92 -7.39 10.75
N ASN A 88 11.41 -8.42 11.46
CA ASN A 88 11.20 -8.53 12.91
C ASN A 88 11.76 -7.33 13.68
N ARG A 89 12.92 -6.82 13.29
CA ARG A 89 13.53 -5.65 13.93
C ARG A 89 12.68 -4.41 13.75
N GLN A 90 12.25 -4.13 12.51
CA GLN A 90 11.53 -2.90 12.19
C GLN A 90 10.10 -2.92 12.72
N ILE A 91 9.39 -4.05 12.58
CA ILE A 91 8.05 -4.20 13.18
C ILE A 91 8.13 -4.02 14.70
N LYS A 92 9.13 -4.60 15.38
CA LYS A 92 9.28 -4.40 16.83
C LYS A 92 9.55 -2.94 17.22
N ALA A 93 10.35 -2.22 16.42
CA ALA A 93 10.59 -0.80 16.65
C ALA A 93 9.27 -0.02 16.56
N LEU A 94 8.54 -0.21 15.46
CA LEU A 94 7.24 0.40 15.22
C LEU A 94 6.22 0.11 16.34
N LEU A 95 6.09 -1.17 16.72
CA LEU A 95 5.18 -1.59 17.78
C LEU A 95 5.55 -1.05 19.17
N SER A 96 6.79 -0.60 19.37
CA SER A 96 7.25 -0.03 20.65
C SER A 96 6.94 1.47 20.75
N GLU A 97 6.70 2.13 19.62
CA GLU A 97 6.49 3.58 19.55
C GLU A 97 5.01 3.95 19.66
N ALA A 98 4.09 3.02 19.35
CA ALA A 98 2.67 3.30 19.26
C ALA A 98 1.80 2.53 20.28
N PRO A 99 0.64 3.07 20.71
CA PRO A 99 -0.29 2.41 21.63
C PRO A 99 -1.07 1.24 20.99
N ILE A 100 -0.37 0.17 20.65
CA ILE A 100 -0.94 -1.01 19.99
C ILE A 100 -1.28 -2.07 21.03
N ARG A 101 -2.54 -2.52 21.04
CA ARG A 101 -3.05 -3.52 21.99
C ARG A 101 -2.75 -4.94 21.53
N GLU A 102 -2.88 -5.17 20.22
CA GLU A 102 -2.70 -6.47 19.61
C GLU A 102 -2.13 -6.29 18.21
N SER A 103 -1.21 -7.16 17.84
CA SER A 103 -0.64 -7.21 16.50
C SER A 103 -0.60 -8.65 16.02
N ASN A 104 -1.08 -8.87 14.81
CA ASN A 104 -0.95 -10.13 14.09
C ASN A 104 -0.23 -9.88 12.77
N THR A 105 0.96 -10.45 12.62
CA THR A 105 1.76 -10.34 11.40
C THR A 105 1.78 -11.67 10.65
N SER A 106 1.39 -11.63 9.39
CA SER A 106 1.47 -12.74 8.45
C SER A 106 2.56 -12.47 7.42
N VAL A 107 3.47 -13.43 7.21
CA VAL A 107 4.45 -13.39 6.12
C VAL A 107 3.80 -13.94 4.87
N VAL A 108 3.84 -13.19 3.77
CA VAL A 108 3.29 -13.62 2.48
C VAL A 108 4.18 -14.71 1.91
N LEU A 109 3.60 -15.89 1.66
CA LEU A 109 4.29 -17.01 1.03
C LEU A 109 4.39 -16.87 -0.49
N ASN A 110 3.34 -16.32 -1.11
CA ASN A 110 3.24 -16.11 -2.54
C ASN A 110 2.25 -14.97 -2.84
N ALA A 111 2.70 -13.90 -3.49
CA ALA A 111 1.85 -12.83 -3.97
C ALA A 111 1.25 -13.22 -5.33
N VAL A 112 0.03 -13.76 -5.32
CA VAL A 112 -0.64 -14.24 -6.55
C VAL A 112 -0.95 -13.09 -7.52
N SER A 113 -1.29 -11.92 -6.99
CA SER A 113 -1.51 -10.67 -7.72
C SER A 113 -1.28 -9.50 -6.75
N GLU A 114 -0.58 -8.46 -7.20
CA GLU A 114 -0.27 -7.28 -6.40
C GLU A 114 -0.14 -6.05 -7.31
N ASN A 115 -0.70 -4.91 -6.88
CA ASN A 115 -0.61 -3.62 -7.60
C ASN A 115 -1.21 -3.60 -9.02
N GLU A 116 -2.21 -4.45 -9.31
CA GLU A 116 -2.89 -4.44 -10.61
C GLU A 116 -4.09 -3.48 -10.61
N GLN A 117 -4.25 -2.75 -11.72
CA GLN A 117 -5.48 -2.01 -12.00
C GLN A 117 -6.56 -2.98 -12.50
N PHE A 118 -7.82 -2.70 -12.20
CA PHE A 118 -8.94 -3.48 -12.74
C PHE A 118 -9.37 -2.92 -14.10
N ASP A 119 -9.92 -3.78 -14.94
CA ASP A 119 -10.52 -3.38 -16.21
C ASP A 119 -11.85 -2.66 -15.93
N LEU A 120 -12.05 -1.48 -16.52
CA LEU A 120 -13.29 -0.71 -16.39
C LEU A 120 -14.44 -1.32 -17.21
N GLY A 121 -14.15 -2.27 -18.12
CA GLY A 121 -15.12 -2.84 -19.04
C GLY A 121 -15.58 -1.82 -20.10
N ASP A 122 -16.14 -2.31 -21.20
CA ASP A 122 -16.80 -1.46 -22.21
C ASP A 122 -18.25 -1.13 -21.78
N ASP A 123 -18.46 -0.55 -20.61
CA ASP A 123 -19.80 -0.03 -20.25
C ASP A 123 -19.88 1.46 -20.64
N ASP A 124 -20.73 1.71 -21.65
CA ASP A 124 -21.04 2.95 -22.39
C ASP A 124 -20.09 3.34 -23.56
N ALA A 125 -20.20 2.60 -24.67
CA ALA A 125 -19.92 3.10 -26.03
C ALA A 125 -21.20 3.42 -26.80
#